data_AF-A0AA43FH31-F1
#
_entry.id   AF-A0AA43FH31-F1
#
_cell.length_a   1.000
_cell.length_b   1.000
_cell.length_c   1.000
_cell.angle_alpha   90.00
_cell.angle_beta   90.00
_cell.angle_gamma   90.00
#
_symmetry.space_group_name_H-M   'P 1'
#
loop_
_entity.id
_entity.type
_entity.pdbx_description
1 polymer ?
#
loop_
_entity_poly.entity_id
_entity_poly.type
_entity_poly.pdbx_seq_one_letter_code
_entity_poly.pdbx_strand_id
1 'polypeptide(L)' 'MGWKLSLLGSRRRCSFCGRSEAEVSRLVEGPTVRICVECLEACNEVIRKERKELLVRKQKEEEK' A
#
# COMPACT_ATOMS: atom_id res chain seq x y z
N MET A 1 -34.21 -18.72 -20.89
CA MET A 1 -33.03 -17.85 -21.02
C MET A 1 -32.77 -17.24 -19.64
N GLY A 2 -31.63 -17.51 -18.98
CA GLY A 2 -31.44 -17.00 -17.60
C GLY A 2 -30.19 -17.47 -16.85
N TRP A 3 -29.38 -18.33 -17.45
CA TRP A 3 -28.12 -18.86 -16.90
C TRP A 3 -26.94 -17.93 -17.25
N LYS A 4 -27.19 -16.62 -17.30
CA LYS A 4 -26.16 -15.60 -17.53
C LYS A 4 -25.35 -15.36 -16.24
N LEU A 5 -24.79 -16.45 -15.74
CA LEU A 5 -23.65 -16.43 -14.84
C LEU A 5 -22.42 -16.14 -15.72
N SER A 6 -22.04 -14.87 -15.83
CA SER A 6 -20.72 -14.47 -16.33
C SER A 6 -20.46 -13.00 -15.99
N LEU A 7 -19.50 -12.77 -15.07
CA LEU A 7 -18.59 -11.62 -15.11
C LEU A 7 -19.07 -10.25 -14.57
N LEU A 8 -19.63 -10.18 -13.36
CA LEU A 8 -19.34 -8.99 -12.53
C LEU A 8 -18.01 -9.26 -11.81
N GLY A 9 -16.92 -8.94 -12.50
CA GLY A 9 -15.57 -9.03 -11.96
C GLY A 9 -15.50 -8.36 -10.60
N SER A 10 -15.06 -9.12 -9.59
CA SER A 10 -14.78 -8.59 -8.25
C SER A 10 -13.70 -7.52 -8.39
N ARG A 11 -14.11 -6.25 -8.49
CA ARG A 11 -13.21 -5.11 -8.70
C ARG A 11 -12.28 -5.04 -7.48
N ARG A 12 -11.11 -5.67 -7.58
CA ARG A 12 -10.09 -5.68 -6.54
C ARG A 12 -9.59 -4.25 -6.42
N ARG A 13 -9.74 -3.67 -5.24
CA ARG A 13 -9.35 -2.28 -4.94
C ARG A 13 -8.27 -2.26 -3.89
N CYS A 14 -7.35 -1.33 -4.00
CA CYS A 14 -6.39 -1.01 -2.96
C CYS A 14 -7.12 -0.45 -1.73
N SER A 15 -6.80 -0.96 -0.55
CA SER A 15 -7.37 -0.50 0.73
C SER A 15 -6.89 0.90 1.12
N PHE A 16 -5.78 1.39 0.56
CA PHE A 16 -5.19 2.69 0.91
C PHE A 16 -5.67 3.82 -0.01
N CYS A 17 -5.55 3.65 -1.33
CA CYS A 17 -5.91 4.68 -2.31
C CYS A 17 -7.28 4.47 -2.97
N GLY A 18 -7.93 3.32 -2.78
CA GLY A 18 -9.23 3.01 -3.37
C GLY A 18 -9.22 2.66 -4.87
N ARG A 19 -8.07 2.79 -5.56
CA ARG A 19 -7.93 2.50 -6.99
C ARG A 19 -8.15 1.02 -7.29
N SER A 20 -8.73 0.74 -8.46
CA SER A 20 -8.95 -0.62 -8.94
C SER A 20 -7.69 -1.24 -9.54
N GLU A 21 -7.63 -2.58 -9.62
CA GLU A 21 -6.56 -3.32 -10.30
C GLU A 21 -6.29 -2.84 -11.73
N ALA A 22 -7.32 -2.37 -12.45
CA ALA A 22 -7.16 -1.82 -13.79
C ALA A 22 -6.47 -0.45 -13.84
N GLU A 23 -6.50 0.31 -12.74
CA GLU A 23 -5.89 1.65 -12.63
C GLU A 23 -4.46 1.59 -12.07
N VAL A 24 -4.03 0.46 -11.51
CA VAL A 24 -2.72 0.31 -10.88
C VAL A 24 -1.89 -0.71 -11.64
N SER A 25 -0.59 -0.45 -11.78
CA SER A 25 0.30 -1.36 -12.51
C SER A 25 0.42 -2.73 -11.83
N ARG A 26 0.29 -2.77 -10.49
CA ARG A 26 0.34 -4.01 -9.71
C ARG A 26 -0.38 -3.85 -8.37
N LEU A 27 -1.23 -4.82 -8.04
CA LEU A 27 -1.92 -4.94 -6.75
C LEU A 27 -1.42 -6.19 -6.02
N VAL A 28 -1.00 -6.04 -4.77
CA VAL A 28 -0.61 -7.14 -3.89
C VAL A 28 -1.82 -7.54 -3.06
N GLU A 29 -2.25 -8.80 -3.19
CA GLU A 29 -3.39 -9.35 -2.45
C GLU A 29 -2.92 -10.26 -1.31
N GLY A 30 -3.25 -9.88 -0.08
CA GLY A 30 -3.18 -10.75 1.09
C GLY A 30 -4.56 -11.29 1.49
N PRO A 31 -4.64 -12.20 2.46
CA PRO A 31 -5.91 -12.78 2.92
C PRO A 31 -6.89 -11.74 3.48
N THR A 32 -6.40 -10.65 4.07
CA THR A 32 -7.23 -9.61 4.72
C THR A 32 -7.05 -8.20 4.17
N VAL A 33 -6.03 -7.95 3.32
CA VAL A 33 -5.68 -6.60 2.86
C VAL A 33 -5.19 -6.62 1.41
N ARG A 34 -5.46 -5.54 0.68
CA ARG A 34 -4.96 -5.32 -0.68
C ARG A 34 -4.24 -3.99 -0.76
N ILE A 35 -3.03 -3.97 -1.31
CA ILE A 35 -2.22 -2.75 -1.42
C ILE A 35 -1.55 -2.68 -2.80
N CYS A 36 -1.57 -1.51 -3.44
CA CYS A 36 -0.86 -1.30 -4.71
C CYS A 36 0.60 -0.88 -4.47
N VAL A 37 1.43 -1.04 -5.49
CA VAL A 37 2.87 -0.71 -5.41
C VAL A 37 3.13 0.76 -5.12
N GLU A 38 2.35 1.68 -5.70
CA GLU A 38 2.47 3.12 -5.41
C GLU A 38 2.22 3.43 -3.92
N CYS A 39 1.21 2.81 -3.31
CA CYS A 39 0.95 2.96 -1.88
C CYS A 39 2.06 2.33 -1.03
N LEU A 40 2.62 1.20 -1.46
CA LEU A 40 3.77 0.59 -0.77
C LEU A 40 4.98 1.53 -0.77
N GLU A 41 5.28 2.17 -1.89
CA GLU A 41 6.41 3.11 -2.00
C GLU A 41 6.20 4.34 -1.12
N ALA A 42 5.01 4.95 -1.17
CA ALA A 42 4.65 6.09 -0.33
C ALA A 42 4.75 5.76 1.17
N CYS A 43 4.20 4.60 1.60
CA CYS A 43 4.33 4.16 2.99
C CYS A 43 5.79 3.95 3.39
N ASN A 44 6.61 3.37 2.51
CA ASN A 44 8.01 3.09 2.79
C ASN A 44 8.85 4.38 2.87
N GLU A 45 8.49 5.43 2.16
CA GLU A 45 9.12 6.75 2.30
C GLU A 45 8.87 7.35 3.70
N VAL A 46 7.61 7.35 4.16
CA VAL A 46 7.23 7.85 5.49
C VAL A 46 8.00 7.12 6.58
N ILE A 47 8.02 5.78 6.54
CA ILE A 47 8.73 4.94 7.52
C ILE A 47 10.24 5.23 7.50
N ARG A 48 10.84 5.40 6.32
CA ARG A 48 12.28 5.73 6.21
C ARG A 48 12.58 7.10 6.78
N LYS A 49 11.71 8.08 6.56
CA LYS A 49 11.87 9.44 7.10
C LYS A 49 11.83 9.43 8.62
N GLU A 50 10.81 8.79 9.20
CA GLU A 50 10.69 8.64 10.66
C GLU A 50 11.91 7.93 11.26
N ARG A 51 12.37 6.84 10.63
CA ARG A 51 13.57 6.12 11.10
C ARG A 51 14.82 7.00 11.08
N LYS A 52 15.02 7.81 10.03
CA LYS A 52 16.16 8.75 9.96
C LYS A 52 16.08 9.81 11.05
N GLU A 53 14.90 10.38 11.29
CA GLU A 53 14.70 11.39 12.33
C GLU A 53 14.98 10.82 13.73
N LEU A 54 14.57 9.58 14.01
CA LEU A 54 14.89 8.91 15.26
C LEU A 54 16.39 8.68 15.44
N LEU A 55 17.12 8.33 14.37
CA LEU A 55 18.58 8.16 14.43
C LEU A 55 19.29 9.49 14.71
N VAL A 56 18.87 10.58 14.04
CA VAL A 56 19.42 11.93 14.29
C VAL A 56 19.16 12.37 15.74
N ARG A 57 17.98 12.06 16.29
CA ARG A 57 17.67 12.37 17.69
C ARG A 57 18.56 11.60 18.66
N LYS A 58 18.79 10.30 18.43
CA LYS A 58 19.68 9.49 19.26
C LYS A 58 21.13 9.95 19.19
N GLN A 59 21.63 10.29 18.00
CA GLN A 59 22.99 10.82 17.85
C GLN A 59 23.20 12.10 18.67
N LYS A 60 22.21 13.00 18.68
CA LYS A 60 22.26 14.22 19.51
C LYS A 60 22.22 13.96 21.02
N GLU A 61 21.66 12.84 21.45
CA GLU A 61 21.65 12.44 22.86
C GLU A 61 22.99 11.82 23.29
N GLU A 62 23.67 11.08 22.40
CA GLU A 62 24.97 10.47 22.69
C GLU A 62 26.14 11.47 22.67
N GLU A 63 26.01 12.56 21.93
CA GLU A 63 27.03 13.62 21.85
C GLU A 63 26.96 14.64 22.99
N LYS A 64 25.96 14.53 23.87
CA LYS A 64 25.71 15.44 25.00
C LYS A 64 26.09 14.80 26.33
#